data_AF-A0A9P1D5V4-F1
#
_entry.id   AF-A0A9P1D5V4-F1
#
_cell.length_a   1.000
_cell.length_b   1.000
_cell.length_c   1.000
_cell.angle_alpha   90.00
_cell.angle_beta   90.00
_cell.angle_gamma   90.00
#
_symmetry.space_group_name_H-M   'P 1'
#
loop_
_entity.id
_entity.type
_entity.pdbx_description
1 polymer ?
#
loop_
_entity_poly.entity_id
_entity_poly.type
_entity_poly.pdbx_seq_one_letter_code
_entity_poly.pdbx_strand_id
1 'polypeptide(L)'
;MLAPVFMTISLAINVLVLVPVCYGLYSDGKGMKVVYGAETPARGILKAMYTSILVMSLALLPSIFIDETRDGARWMSTALFLVQIVYKFLTPATTTGGVPPGMPGNPAVLANLVIALFHCITVGIFLAKA
;
A
#
# COMPACT_ATOMS: atom_id res chain seq x y z
N MET A 1 -15.55 15.20 9.93
CA MET A 1 -16.15 14.12 9.09
C MET A 1 -15.26 13.67 7.93
N LEU A 2 -14.59 14.56 7.19
CA LEU A 2 -13.75 14.16 6.03
C LEU A 2 -12.56 13.23 6.36
N ALA A 3 -11.74 13.56 7.37
CA ALA A 3 -10.54 12.77 7.71
C ALA A 3 -10.80 11.27 7.96
N PRO A 4 -11.76 10.86 8.83
CA PRO A 4 -12.02 9.44 9.07
C PRO A 4 -12.53 8.70 7.82
N VAL A 5 -13.27 9.38 6.93
CA VAL A 5 -13.72 8.79 5.67
C VAL A 5 -12.52 8.49 4.75
N PHE A 6 -11.62 9.44 4.55
CA PHE A 6 -10.44 9.26 3.71
C PHE A 6 -9.47 8.20 4.28
N MET A 7 -9.33 8.13 5.60
CA MET A 7 -8.57 7.06 6.25
C MET A 7 -9.19 5.68 6.02
N THR A 8 -10.50 5.56 6.21
CA THR A 8 -11.22 4.31 5.97
C THR A 8 -11.05 3.85 4.52
N ILE A 9 -11.21 4.78 3.56
CA ILE A 9 -11.02 4.48 2.14
C ILE A 9 -9.57 4.07 1.86
N SER A 10 -8.57 4.75 2.43
CA SER A 10 -7.16 4.40 2.25
C SER A 10 -6.82 3.01 2.80
N LEU A 11 -7.30 2.66 4.00
CA LEU A 11 -7.13 1.32 4.55
C LEU A 11 -7.86 0.27 3.69
N ALA A 12 -9.08 0.56 3.25
CA ALA A 12 -9.84 -0.32 2.37
C ALA A 12 -9.13 -0.55 1.02
N ILE A 13 -8.55 0.49 0.42
CA ILE A 13 -7.74 0.36 -0.80
C ILE A 13 -6.55 -0.57 -0.57
N ASN A 14 -5.84 -0.44 0.56
CA ASN A 14 -4.75 -1.37 0.87
C ASN A 14 -5.26 -2.81 0.95
N VAL A 15 -6.39 -3.05 1.60
CA VAL A 15 -6.98 -4.40 1.68
C VAL A 15 -7.38 -4.91 0.30
N LEU A 16 -8.16 -4.14 -0.45
CA LEU A 16 -8.69 -4.52 -1.76
C LEU A 16 -7.59 -4.80 -2.79
N VAL A 17 -6.47 -4.09 -2.72
CA VAL A 17 -5.33 -4.29 -3.64
C VAL A 17 -4.40 -5.39 -3.12
N LEU A 18 -4.09 -5.42 -1.83
CA LEU A 18 -3.11 -6.36 -1.30
C LEU A 18 -3.65 -7.78 -1.16
N VAL A 19 -4.95 -7.98 -0.93
CA VAL A 19 -5.53 -9.34 -0.92
C VAL A 19 -5.25 -10.09 -2.23
N PRO A 20 -5.60 -9.58 -3.43
CA PRO A 20 -5.31 -10.27 -4.68
C PRO A 20 -3.81 -10.31 -5.01
N VAL A 21 -3.04 -9.27 -4.67
CA VAL A 21 -1.58 -9.26 -4.90
C VAL A 21 -0.88 -10.33 -4.06
N CYS A 22 -1.16 -10.38 -2.75
CA CYS A 22 -0.61 -11.40 -1.87
C CYS A 22 -1.05 -12.80 -2.33
N TYR A 23 -2.34 -13.00 -2.61
CA TYR A 23 -2.83 -14.27 -3.15
C TYR A 23 -2.08 -14.70 -4.42
N GLY A 24 -1.89 -13.78 -5.37
CA GLY A 24 -1.10 -14.01 -6.58
C GLY A 24 0.34 -14.41 -6.26
N LEU A 25 1.01 -13.67 -5.38
CA LEU A 25 2.41 -13.91 -5.03
C LEU A 25 2.62 -15.25 -4.29
N TYR A 26 1.67 -15.67 -3.45
CA TYR A 26 1.72 -16.98 -2.75
C TYR A 26 1.36 -18.15 -3.67
N SER A 27 0.52 -17.94 -4.68
CA SER A 27 0.16 -18.97 -5.67
C SER A 27 1.16 -19.13 -6.82
N ASP A 28 2.20 -18.28 -6.86
CA ASP A 28 3.24 -18.24 -7.90
C ASP A 28 2.67 -18.26 -9.35
N GLY A 29 1.54 -17.59 -9.54
CA GLY A 29 0.84 -17.56 -10.83
C GLY A 29 1.69 -16.99 -11.97
N LYS A 30 1.49 -17.47 -13.20
CA LYS A 30 2.23 -17.01 -14.39
C LYS A 30 2.21 -15.48 -14.55
N GLY A 31 1.08 -14.83 -14.28
CA GLY A 31 0.95 -13.36 -14.34
C GLY A 31 1.82 -12.62 -13.31
N MET A 32 2.05 -13.21 -12.14
CA MET A 32 2.93 -12.61 -11.13
C MET A 32 4.40 -12.70 -11.54
N LYS A 33 4.81 -13.75 -12.27
CA LYS A 33 6.16 -13.84 -12.81
C LYS A 33 6.47 -12.76 -13.84
N VAL A 34 5.46 -12.35 -14.61
CA VAL A 34 5.56 -11.24 -15.58
C VAL A 34 5.72 -9.90 -14.86
N VAL A 35 4.98 -9.67 -13.78
CA VAL A 35 4.94 -8.36 -13.09
C VAL A 35 6.04 -8.20 -12.03
N TYR A 36 6.33 -9.26 -11.29
CA TYR A 36 7.22 -9.26 -10.12
C TYR A 36 8.47 -10.14 -10.28
N GLY A 37 8.62 -10.81 -11.43
CA GLY A 37 9.73 -11.72 -11.69
C GLY A 37 9.60 -13.11 -11.05
N ALA A 38 10.61 -13.94 -11.29
CA ALA A 38 10.69 -15.30 -10.76
C ALA A 38 10.80 -15.34 -9.22
N GLU A 39 10.61 -16.52 -8.63
CA GLU A 39 10.79 -16.67 -7.19
C GLU A 39 12.24 -16.46 -6.79
N THR A 40 12.46 -15.48 -5.92
CA THR A 40 13.77 -15.10 -5.40
C THR A 40 13.62 -14.67 -3.93
N PRO A 41 14.73 -14.62 -3.16
CA PRO A 41 14.70 -14.07 -1.80
C PRO A 41 14.11 -12.65 -1.75
N ALA A 42 14.41 -11.79 -2.74
CA ALA A 42 13.85 -10.45 -2.85
C ALA A 42 12.31 -10.47 -3.01
N ARG A 43 11.78 -11.38 -3.84
CA ARG A 43 10.32 -11.58 -3.95
C ARG A 43 9.71 -12.10 -2.63
N GLY A 44 10.46 -12.88 -1.86
CA GLY A 44 10.11 -13.29 -0.51
C GLY A 44 9.96 -12.12 0.46
N ILE A 45 10.91 -11.18 0.43
CA ILE A 45 10.84 -9.94 1.24
C ILE A 45 9.62 -9.11 0.84
N LEU A 46 9.36 -8.97 -0.46
CA LEU A 46 8.18 -8.27 -0.96
C LEU A 46 6.86 -8.89 -0.45
N LYS A 47 6.75 -10.23 -0.51
CA LYS A 47 5.61 -10.98 0.06
C LYS A 47 5.41 -10.63 1.53
N ALA A 48 6.48 -10.69 2.33
CA ALA A 48 6.42 -10.39 3.76
C ALA A 48 5.98 -8.94 4.02
N MET A 49 6.54 -7.97 3.30
CA MET A 49 6.16 -6.55 3.43
C MET A 49 4.68 -6.32 3.09
N TYR A 50 4.21 -6.85 1.95
CA TYR A 50 2.82 -6.69 1.53
C TYR A 50 1.83 -7.38 2.47
N THR A 51 2.17 -8.57 2.97
CA THR A 51 1.35 -9.24 3.99
C THR A 51 1.30 -8.44 5.28
N SER A 52 2.42 -7.87 5.76
CA SER A 52 2.43 -7.02 6.94
C SER A 52 1.55 -5.78 6.78
N ILE A 53 1.61 -5.11 5.62
CA ILE A 53 0.74 -3.95 5.35
C ILE A 53 -0.73 -4.37 5.32
N LEU A 54 -1.05 -5.52 4.72
CA LEU A 54 -2.41 -6.06 4.67
C LEU A 54 -2.94 -6.35 6.09
N VAL A 55 -2.17 -7.07 6.91
CA VAL A 55 -2.55 -7.41 8.29
C VAL A 55 -2.77 -6.14 9.12
N MET A 56 -1.85 -5.18 9.05
CA MET A 56 -2.02 -3.91 9.77
C MET A 56 -3.23 -3.12 9.26
N SER A 57 -3.50 -3.15 7.96
CA SER A 57 -4.67 -2.46 7.40
C SER A 57 -5.98 -3.10 7.87
N LEU A 58 -6.05 -4.43 7.93
CA LEU A 58 -7.20 -5.17 8.46
C LEU A 58 -7.44 -4.91 9.95
N ALA A 59 -6.38 -4.80 10.75
CA ALA A 59 -6.48 -4.49 12.17
C ALA A 59 -6.92 -3.04 12.43
N LEU A 60 -6.38 -2.08 11.67
CA LEU A 60 -6.68 -0.66 11.85
C LEU A 60 -8.06 -0.25 11.32
N LEU A 61 -8.57 -0.92 10.27
CA LEU A 61 -9.83 -0.57 9.62
C LEU A 61 -11.04 -0.54 10.59
N PRO A 62 -11.33 -1.59 11.39
CA PRO A 62 -12.40 -1.53 12.39
C PRO A 62 -12.05 -0.60 13.56
N SER A 63 -10.76 -0.48 13.90
CA SER A 63 -10.28 0.29 15.05
C SER A 63 -10.51 1.80 14.94
N ILE A 64 -10.75 2.32 13.72
CA ILE A 64 -11.16 3.72 13.49
C ILE A 64 -12.57 4.00 14.04
N PHE A 65 -13.43 2.97 14.11
CA PHE A 65 -14.83 3.11 14.51
C PHE A 65 -15.07 2.86 16.00
N ILE A 66 -14.12 2.23 16.70
CA ILE A 66 -14.18 1.96 18.14
C ILE A 66 -13.70 3.20 18.91
N ASP A 67 -14.54 3.75 19.80
CA ASP A 67 -14.28 5.03 20.47
C ASP A 67 -12.98 5.02 21.28
N GLU A 68 -12.67 3.93 22.00
CA GLU A 68 -11.49 3.82 22.86
C GLU A 68 -10.17 3.78 22.07
N THR A 69 -10.18 3.21 20.86
CA THR A 69 -8.97 3.04 20.03
C THR A 69 -8.84 4.04 18.91
N ARG A 70 -9.88 4.86 18.68
CA ARG A 70 -10.05 5.70 17.49
C ARG A 70 -8.84 6.59 17.21
N ASP A 71 -8.39 7.35 18.20
CA ASP A 71 -7.32 8.33 17.98
C ASP A 71 -5.95 7.65 17.79
N GLY A 72 -5.68 6.58 18.54
CA GLY A 72 -4.50 5.74 18.32
C GLY A 72 -4.51 5.13 16.91
N ALA A 73 -5.64 4.57 16.48
CA ALA A 73 -5.79 3.97 15.16
C ALA A 73 -5.56 4.98 14.03
N ARG A 74 -5.97 6.25 14.19
CA ARG A 74 -5.74 7.32 13.21
C ARG A 74 -4.27 7.67 13.06
N TRP A 75 -3.54 7.81 14.17
CA TRP A 75 -2.11 8.07 14.14
C TRP A 75 -1.31 6.88 13.59
N MET A 76 -1.66 5.65 13.99
CA MET A 76 -1.04 4.43 13.46
C MET A 76 -1.31 4.26 11.95
N SER A 77 -2.53 4.55 11.50
CA SER A 77 -2.87 4.53 10.07
C SER A 77 -2.04 5.55 9.30
N THR A 78 -1.87 6.75 9.85
CA THR A 78 -1.03 7.80 9.26
C THR A 78 0.42 7.36 9.13
N ALA A 79 1.00 6.76 10.17
CA ALA A 79 2.35 6.20 10.10
C ALA A 79 2.47 5.09 9.04
N LEU A 80 1.49 4.19 8.97
CA LEU A 80 1.44 3.14 7.95
C LEU A 80 1.36 3.72 6.53
N PHE A 81 0.57 4.78 6.32
CA PHE A 81 0.48 5.46 5.04
C PHE A 81 1.76 6.19 4.66
N LEU A 82 2.43 6.84 5.60
CA LEU A 82 3.70 7.54 5.36
C LEU A 82 4.80 6.59 4.88
N VAL A 83 4.96 5.43 5.53
CA VAL A 83 5.89 4.39 5.07
C VAL A 83 5.55 3.94 3.65
N GLN A 84 4.25 3.77 3.35
CA GLN A 84 3.78 3.41 2.02
C GLN A 84 4.06 4.47 0.97
N ILE A 85 3.82 5.75 1.28
CA ILE A 85 4.11 6.87 0.40
C ILE A 85 5.59 6.84 -0.01
N VAL A 86 6.48 6.71 0.97
CA VAL A 86 7.93 6.69 0.74
C VAL A 86 8.31 5.53 -0.18
N TYR A 87 8.00 4.27 0.16
CA TYR A 87 8.46 3.16 -0.67
C TYR A 87 7.79 3.14 -2.05
N LYS A 88 6.52 3.54 -2.16
CA LYS A 88 5.79 3.54 -3.45
C LYS A 88 6.35 4.59 -4.40
N PHE A 89 6.76 5.76 -3.90
CA PHE A 89 7.47 6.75 -4.73
C PHE A 89 8.92 6.37 -5.04
N LEU A 90 9.58 5.59 -4.16
CA LEU A 90 10.90 5.05 -4.47
C LEU A 90 10.84 3.90 -5.50
N THR A 91 9.68 3.24 -5.66
CA THR A 91 9.55 2.05 -6.51
C THR A 91 10.02 2.30 -7.96
N PRO A 92 9.57 3.35 -8.69
CA PRO A 92 10.04 3.60 -10.05
C PRO A 92 11.56 3.80 -10.20
N ALA A 93 12.24 4.30 -9.15
CA ALA A 93 13.69 4.49 -9.20
C ALA A 93 14.49 3.22 -8.84
N THR A 94 13.85 2.27 -8.16
CA THR A 94 14.53 1.09 -7.55
C THR A 94 14.17 -0.23 -8.21
N THR A 95 13.03 -0.33 -8.90
CA THR A 95 12.78 -1.44 -9.82
C THR A 95 13.53 -1.21 -11.11
N THR A 96 14.42 -2.12 -11.50
CA THR A 96 14.96 -2.18 -12.87
C THR A 96 13.79 -2.37 -13.84
N GLY A 97 13.49 -1.33 -14.63
CA GLY A 97 12.27 -1.21 -15.45
C GLY A 97 11.25 -0.16 -14.98
N GLY A 98 11.55 0.64 -13.96
CA GLY A 98 10.88 1.92 -13.70
C GLY A 98 11.45 3.05 -14.57
N VAL A 99 10.73 4.17 -14.68
CA VAL A 99 10.83 5.19 -15.76
C VAL A 99 12.24 5.83 -15.89
N PRO A 100 13.09 5.34 -16.83
CA PRO A 100 13.51 6.09 -18.03
C PRO A 100 12.98 5.43 -19.34
N PRO A 101 13.19 6.05 -20.53
CA PRO A 101 12.40 5.77 -21.73
C PRO A 101 12.69 4.37 -22.30
N GLY A 102 11.70 3.47 -22.23
CA GLY A 102 11.79 2.20 -22.93
C GLY A 102 10.94 1.03 -22.43
N MET A 103 10.18 1.14 -21.34
CA MET A 103 9.34 0.01 -20.88
C MET A 103 7.85 0.37 -20.82
N PRO A 104 6.95 -0.44 -21.42
CA PRO A 104 5.51 -0.31 -21.19
C PRO A 104 5.22 -0.49 -19.68
N GLY A 105 4.52 0.45 -19.08
CA GLY A 105 4.45 0.64 -17.62
C GLY A 105 4.10 -0.64 -16.84
N ASN A 106 4.96 -1.02 -15.89
CA ASN A 106 4.66 -2.12 -14.97
C ASN A 106 3.40 -1.77 -14.15
N PRO A 107 2.34 -2.59 -14.21
CA PRO A 107 1.05 -2.27 -13.60
C PRO A 107 1.13 -2.13 -12.07
N ALA A 108 2.05 -2.86 -11.42
CA ALA A 108 2.25 -2.74 -9.97
C ALA A 108 2.89 -1.40 -9.59
N VAL A 109 3.84 -0.91 -10.41
CA VAL A 109 4.47 0.40 -10.20
C VAL A 109 3.44 1.52 -10.37
N LEU A 110 2.61 1.45 -11.42
CA LEU A 110 1.54 2.41 -11.64
C LEU A 110 0.51 2.40 -10.49
N ALA A 111 0.05 1.21 -10.08
CA ALA A 111 -0.87 1.07 -8.95
C ALA A 111 -0.26 1.67 -7.67
N ASN A 112 1.02 1.42 -7.41
CA ASN A 112 1.73 2.00 -6.27
C ASN A 112 1.75 3.54 -6.31
N LEU A 113 2.02 4.15 -7.45
CA LEU A 113 2.02 5.60 -7.58
C LEU A 113 0.62 6.20 -7.35
N VAL A 114 -0.42 5.62 -7.94
CA VAL A 114 -1.81 6.07 -7.75
C VAL A 114 -2.22 5.98 -6.27
N ILE A 115 -1.92 4.86 -5.61
CA ILE A 115 -2.24 4.68 -4.19
C ILE A 115 -1.43 5.65 -3.32
N ALA A 116 -0.15 5.88 -3.65
CA ALA A 116 0.69 6.83 -2.93
C ALA A 116 0.11 8.25 -2.98
N LEU A 117 -0.33 8.70 -4.16
CA LEU A 117 -1.01 10.00 -4.32
C LEU A 117 -2.27 10.08 -3.46
N PHE A 118 -3.09 9.03 -3.43
CA PHE A 118 -4.28 8.98 -2.58
C PHE A 118 -3.94 9.03 -1.08
N HIS A 119 -2.88 8.33 -0.66
CA HIS A 119 -2.40 8.40 0.71
C HIS A 119 -1.86 9.78 1.08
N CYS A 120 -1.18 10.49 0.17
CA CYS A 120 -0.75 11.87 0.40
C CYS A 120 -1.95 12.79 0.70
N ILE A 121 -3.04 12.66 -0.08
CA ILE A 121 -4.28 13.41 0.17
C ILE A 121 -4.85 13.09 1.55
N THR A 122 -4.92 11.80 1.89
CA THR A 122 -5.45 11.34 3.18
C THR A 122 -4.65 11.87 4.37
N VAL A 123 -3.32 11.75 4.31
CA VAL A 123 -2.41 12.27 5.34
C VAL A 123 -2.51 13.78 5.43
N GLY A 124 -2.52 14.50 4.30
CA GLY A 124 -2.68 15.95 4.28
C GLY A 124 -3.97 16.44 4.92
N ILE A 125 -5.11 15.77 4.62
CA ILE A 125 -6.41 16.10 5.23
C ILE A 125 -6.41 15.86 6.75
N PHE A 126 -5.75 14.79 7.20
CA PHE A 126 -5.67 14.48 8.62
C PHE A 126 -4.77 15.46 9.37
N LEU A 127 -3.54 15.68 8.91
CA LEU A 127 -2.57 16.54 9.57
C LEU A 127 -3.01 18.01 9.60
N ALA A 128 -3.76 18.47 8.60
CA ALA A 128 -4.31 19.83 8.61
C ALA A 128 -5.42 20.05 9.65
N LYS A 129 -5.92 18.98 10.29
CA LYS A 129 -7.04 19.00 11.25
C LYS A 129 -6.72 18.34 12.58
N ALA A 130 -5.50 17.80 12.72
CA ALA A 130 -4.99 17.17 13.93
C ALA A 130 -4.44 18.23 14.87
#